data_AF-A0A6I1RB81-F1
#
_entry.id   AF-A0A6I1RB81-F1
#
_cell.length_a   1.000
_cell.length_b   1.000
_cell.length_c   1.000
_cell.angle_alpha   90.00
_cell.angle_beta   90.00
_cell.angle_gamma   90.00
#
_symmetry.space_group_name_H-M   'P 1'
#
loop_
_entity.id
_entity.type
_entity.pdbx_description
1 polymer ?
#
loop_
_entity_poly.entity_id
_entity_poly.type
_entity_poly.pdbx_seq_one_letter_code
_entity_poly.pdbx_strand_id
1 'polypeptide(L)'
;MALSNRQTFFFDGQTYNYRITEAGIRRFEQDGKRRIHYGMSLTMVVRALYHVSQSSLPFSIGENELVDGFRKGLLRTRKNRGEYSLRGIRSLLVKARKEIIGTSVSVL
;
A
#
# COMPACT_ATOMS: atom_id res chain seq x y z
N MET A 1 -17.07 7.83 2.89
CA MET A 1 -15.84 7.06 2.63
C MET A 1 -14.70 7.67 3.44
N ALA A 2 -14.12 6.94 4.39
CA ALA A 2 -12.91 7.40 5.06
C ALA A 2 -11.71 7.26 4.09
N LEU A 3 -11.04 8.36 3.80
CA LEU A 3 -9.85 8.40 2.94
C LEU A 3 -8.63 8.67 3.81
N SER A 4 -7.54 7.92 3.62
CA SER A 4 -6.27 8.29 4.27
C SER A 4 -5.74 9.60 3.70
N ASN A 5 -4.84 10.26 4.45
CA ASN A 5 -4.00 11.33 3.91
C ASN A 5 -3.27 10.86 2.65
N ARG A 6 -3.06 11.78 1.70
CA ARG A 6 -2.35 11.53 0.43
C ARG A 6 -0.92 11.09 0.73
N GLN A 7 -0.53 9.95 0.17
CA GLN A 7 0.80 9.35 0.30
C GLN A 7 1.54 9.40 -1.04
N THR A 8 2.86 9.15 -1.02
CA THR A 8 3.69 9.08 -2.24
C THR A 8 4.65 7.89 -2.18
N PHE A 9 4.91 7.30 -3.35
CA PHE A 9 6.03 6.37 -3.55
C PHE A 9 6.75 6.69 -4.86
N PHE A 10 7.99 6.21 -4.99
CA PHE A 10 8.79 6.30 -6.19
C PHE A 10 8.90 4.93 -6.84
N PHE A 11 8.73 4.88 -8.14
CA PHE A 11 8.93 3.66 -8.91
C PHE A 11 9.54 4.03 -10.24
N ASP A 12 10.67 3.39 -10.57
CA ASP A 12 11.37 3.57 -11.84
C ASP A 12 11.62 5.04 -12.21
N GLY A 13 12.15 5.81 -11.25
CA GLY A 13 12.45 7.24 -11.43
C GLY A 13 11.22 8.17 -11.39
N GLN A 14 10.01 7.63 -11.35
CA GLN A 14 8.77 8.41 -11.29
C GLN A 14 8.18 8.47 -9.89
N THR A 15 7.42 9.54 -9.59
CA THR A 15 6.72 9.70 -8.31
C THR A 15 5.22 9.51 -8.49
N TYR A 16 4.65 8.60 -7.72
CA TYR A 16 3.21 8.32 -7.73
C TYR A 16 2.58 8.77 -6.42
N ASN A 17 1.46 9.48 -6.54
CA ASN A 17 0.62 9.84 -5.41
C ASN A 17 -0.46 8.78 -5.23
N TYR A 18 -0.88 8.48 -4.01
CA TYR A 18 -2.02 7.59 -3.80
C TYR A 18 -2.75 7.92 -2.50
N ARG A 19 -3.96 7.36 -2.33
CA ARG A 19 -4.71 7.38 -1.07
C ARG A 19 -5.11 5.96 -0.74
N ILE A 20 -4.93 5.57 0.51
CA ILE A 20 -5.44 4.28 0.98
C ILE A 20 -6.94 4.42 1.18
N THR A 21 -7.69 3.57 0.49
CA THR A 21 -9.15 3.56 0.50
C THR A 21 -9.66 2.21 0.96
N GLU A 22 -10.88 2.18 1.49
CA GLU A 22 -11.55 0.92 1.87
C GLU A 22 -11.61 -0.06 0.68
N ALA A 23 -11.98 0.43 -0.50
CA ALA A 23 -12.09 -0.37 -1.70
C ALA A 23 -10.73 -0.99 -2.11
N GLY A 24 -9.64 -0.21 -2.05
CA GLY A 24 -8.30 -0.72 -2.34
C GLY A 24 -7.86 -1.81 -1.37
N ILE A 25 -8.13 -1.61 -0.07
CA ILE A 25 -7.84 -2.62 0.96
C ILE A 25 -8.68 -3.88 0.72
N ARG A 26 -10.00 -3.75 0.53
CA ARG A 26 -10.88 -4.90 0.33
C ARG A 26 -10.54 -5.70 -0.93
N ARG A 27 -10.18 -5.03 -2.04
CA ARG A 27 -9.72 -5.72 -3.27
C ARG A 27 -8.50 -6.59 -3.00
N PHE A 28 -7.49 -6.05 -2.32
CA PHE A 28 -6.32 -6.84 -1.93
C PHE A 28 -6.68 -8.00 -1.00
N GLU A 29 -7.49 -7.77 0.03
CA GLU A 29 -7.85 -8.82 1.00
C GLU A 29 -8.71 -9.94 0.36
N GLN A 30 -9.57 -9.59 -0.60
CA GLN A 30 -10.37 -10.54 -1.37
C GLN A 30 -9.53 -11.37 -2.33
N ASP A 31 -8.65 -10.72 -3.10
CA ASP A 31 -7.79 -11.37 -4.08
C ASP A 31 -6.76 -12.31 -3.40
N GLY A 32 -6.11 -11.83 -2.35
CA GLY A 32 -5.12 -12.60 -1.59
C GLY A 32 -5.70 -13.56 -0.56
N LYS A 33 -7.02 -13.57 -0.33
CA LYS A 33 -7.72 -14.28 0.77
C LYS A 33 -7.05 -14.10 2.14
N ARG A 34 -6.42 -12.95 2.37
CA ARG A 34 -5.61 -12.65 3.57
C ARG A 34 -5.76 -11.19 3.95
N ARG A 35 -5.82 -10.93 5.25
CA ARG A 35 -5.95 -9.57 5.80
C ARG A 35 -4.62 -8.81 5.72
N ILE A 36 -4.66 -7.48 5.70
CA ILE A 36 -3.46 -6.65 5.90
C ILE A 36 -3.02 -6.73 7.37
N HIS A 37 -1.79 -7.19 7.64
CA HIS A 37 -1.23 -7.28 9.00
C HIS A 37 0.30 -7.08 9.03
N TYR A 38 0.88 -6.91 10.22
CA TYR A 38 2.33 -6.64 10.39
C TYR A 38 3.24 -7.81 9.97
N GLY A 39 2.73 -9.04 9.96
CA GLY A 39 3.48 -10.24 9.59
C GLY A 39 3.58 -10.47 8.08
N MET A 40 2.99 -9.61 7.25
CA MET A 40 3.11 -9.71 5.79
C MET A 40 4.57 -9.54 5.34
N SER A 41 4.95 -10.35 4.36
CA SER A 41 6.23 -10.20 3.65
C SER A 41 6.26 -8.89 2.87
N LEU A 42 7.47 -8.38 2.59
CA LEU A 42 7.61 -7.13 1.83
C LEU A 42 7.00 -7.24 0.43
N THR A 43 7.07 -8.42 -0.21
CA THR A 43 6.38 -8.67 -1.48
C THR A 43 4.87 -8.49 -1.37
N MET A 44 4.23 -9.00 -0.31
CA MET A 44 2.80 -8.78 -0.08
C MET A 44 2.48 -7.31 0.19
N VAL A 45 3.40 -6.58 0.83
CA VAL A 45 3.25 -5.12 1.00
C VAL A 45 3.26 -4.40 -0.35
N VAL A 46 4.10 -4.82 -1.29
CA VAL A 46 4.14 -4.26 -2.65
C VAL A 46 2.85 -4.58 -3.42
N ARG A 47 2.32 -5.80 -3.30
CA ARG A 47 1.01 -6.15 -3.89
C ARG A 47 -0.12 -5.31 -3.29
N ALA A 48 -0.17 -5.20 -1.97
CA ALA A 48 -1.13 -4.32 -1.31
C ALA A 48 -0.99 -2.86 -1.76
N LEU A 49 0.25 -2.37 -1.94
CA LEU A 49 0.52 -1.05 -2.49
C LEU A 49 -0.07 -0.88 -3.90
N TYR A 50 0.08 -1.88 -4.78
CA TYR A 50 -0.52 -1.87 -6.11
C TYR A 50 -2.04 -1.65 -6.05
N HIS A 51 -2.77 -2.45 -5.25
CA HIS A 51 -4.23 -2.33 -5.17
C HIS A 51 -4.70 -0.97 -4.61
N VAL A 52 -3.99 -0.41 -3.62
CA VAL A 52 -4.36 0.89 -3.05
C VAL A 52 -3.91 2.07 -3.91
N SER A 53 -3.04 1.85 -4.90
CA SER A 53 -2.53 2.87 -5.82
C SER A 53 -3.04 2.73 -7.25
N GLN A 54 -3.93 1.75 -7.51
CA GLN A 54 -4.40 1.40 -8.85
C GLN A 54 -5.00 2.59 -9.62
N SER A 55 -5.65 3.54 -8.95
CA SER A 55 -6.22 4.74 -9.60
C SER A 55 -5.17 5.78 -10.01
N SER A 56 -3.94 5.63 -9.56
CA SER A 56 -2.85 6.60 -9.73
C SER A 56 -1.66 6.01 -10.50
N LEU A 57 -1.69 4.72 -10.77
CA LEU A 57 -0.71 4.02 -11.60
C LEU A 57 -1.14 4.06 -13.07
N PRO A 58 -0.20 4.27 -14.01
CA PRO A 58 -0.41 4.03 -15.44
C PRO A 58 -0.86 2.60 -15.70
N PHE A 59 -1.69 2.39 -16.73
CA PHE A 59 -2.13 1.05 -17.14
C PHE A 59 -0.99 0.08 -17.49
N SER A 60 0.19 0.62 -17.86
CA SER A 60 1.39 -0.16 -18.15
C SER A 60 2.05 -0.76 -16.89
N ILE A 61 1.76 -0.27 -15.69
CA ILE A 61 2.34 -0.77 -14.45
C ILE A 61 1.37 -1.76 -13.82
N GLY A 62 1.60 -3.05 -14.07
CA GLY A 62 0.89 -4.15 -13.42
C GLY A 62 1.45 -4.49 -12.03
N GLU A 63 0.74 -5.36 -11.31
CA GLU A 63 1.20 -5.84 -9.99
C GLU A 63 2.59 -6.50 -10.08
N ASN A 64 2.78 -7.41 -11.05
CA ASN A 64 4.03 -8.14 -11.23
C ASN A 64 5.18 -7.18 -11.57
N GLU A 65 4.93 -6.15 -12.37
CA GLU A 65 5.93 -5.13 -12.70
C GLU A 65 6.39 -4.37 -11.45
N LEU A 66 5.44 -4.02 -10.57
CA LEU A 66 5.74 -3.36 -9.30
C LEU A 66 6.56 -4.27 -8.37
N VAL A 67 6.23 -5.56 -8.32
CA VAL A 67 6.97 -6.58 -7.55
C VAL A 67 8.38 -6.80 -8.10
N ASP A 68 8.54 -6.86 -9.41
CA ASP A 68 9.84 -7.07 -10.03
C ASP A 68 10.72 -5.83 -9.94
N GLY A 69 10.16 -4.63 -10.11
CA GLY A 69 10.88 -3.40 -9.84
C GLY A 69 11.27 -3.26 -8.37
N PHE A 70 10.45 -3.74 -7.43
CA PHE A 70 10.88 -3.88 -6.02
C PHE A 70 12.11 -4.78 -5.88
N ARG A 71 12.10 -5.97 -6.48
CA ARG A 71 13.24 -6.91 -6.43
C ARG A 71 14.51 -6.32 -7.05
N LYS A 72 14.36 -5.46 -8.06
CA LYS A 72 15.44 -4.71 -8.72
C LYS A 72 15.86 -3.43 -7.98
N GLY A 73 15.22 -3.08 -6.85
CA GLY A 73 15.54 -1.86 -6.08
C GLY A 73 15.03 -0.55 -6.70
N LEU A 74 14.10 -0.64 -7.64
CA LEU A 74 13.47 0.48 -8.35
C LEU A 74 12.26 1.05 -7.61
N LEU A 75 11.67 0.29 -6.68
CA LEU A 75 10.61 0.76 -5.81
C LEU A 75 11.20 1.38 -4.54
N ARG A 76 10.95 2.67 -4.36
CA ARG A 76 11.36 3.44 -3.17
C ARG A 76 10.19 4.24 -2.66
N THR A 77 10.35 4.82 -1.49
CA THR A 77 9.34 5.69 -0.86
C THR A 77 10.00 6.99 -0.44
N ARG A 78 9.24 8.07 -0.39
CA ARG A 78 9.79 9.36 0.03
C ARG A 78 10.09 9.31 1.52
N LYS A 79 11.35 9.57 1.88
CA LYS A 79 11.69 10.83 2.54
C LYS A 79 13.19 11.08 2.55
N ASN A 80 13.58 12.22 2.00
CA ASN A 80 14.86 12.82 2.33
C ASN A 80 14.87 13.08 3.87
N ARG A 81 15.82 12.45 4.57
CA ARG A 81 16.05 12.42 6.05
C ARG A 81 15.16 11.54 6.95
N GLY A 82 14.30 10.66 6.42
CA GLY A 82 13.51 9.76 7.28
C GLY A 82 12.58 8.85 6.50
N GLU A 83 13.14 7.81 5.89
CA GLU A 83 12.46 6.89 4.99
C GLU A 83 11.26 6.18 5.63
N TYR A 84 10.10 6.19 4.97
CA TYR A 84 9.15 5.09 5.16
C TYR A 84 9.61 3.91 4.32
N SER A 85 10.58 3.11 4.78
CA SER A 85 10.93 1.83 4.12
C SER A 85 9.65 1.02 3.80
N LEU A 86 9.72 -0.07 3.02
CA LEU A 86 8.52 -0.92 2.84
C LEU A 86 7.89 -1.37 4.17
N ARG A 87 8.67 -1.38 5.27
CA ARG A 87 8.16 -1.55 6.64
C ARG A 87 7.27 -0.38 7.09
N GLY A 88 7.61 0.83 6.69
CA GLY A 88 6.80 2.04 6.80
C GLY A 88 5.49 1.98 6.01
N ILE A 89 5.52 1.60 4.72
CA ILE A 89 4.29 1.35 3.95
C ILE A 89 3.43 0.30 4.65
N ARG A 90 4.02 -0.80 5.11
CA ARG A 90 3.31 -1.83 5.86
C ARG A 90 2.62 -1.24 7.09
N SER A 91 3.32 -0.43 7.87
CA SER A 91 2.76 0.21 9.06
C SER A 91 1.61 1.16 8.71
N LEU A 92 1.74 1.92 7.63
CA LEU A 92 0.68 2.78 7.11
C LEU A 92 -0.55 1.98 6.66
N LEU A 93 -0.35 0.89 5.92
CA LEU A 93 -1.44 0.01 5.47
C LEU A 93 -2.16 -0.65 6.64
N VAL A 94 -1.42 -1.15 7.64
CA VAL A 94 -2.02 -1.77 8.83
C VAL A 94 -2.82 -0.73 9.64
N LYS A 95 -2.27 0.46 9.84
CA LYS A 95 -2.97 1.57 10.50
C LYS A 95 -4.23 1.96 9.74
N ALA A 96 -4.13 2.20 8.44
CA ALA A 96 -5.26 2.56 7.59
C ALA A 96 -6.33 1.46 7.57
N ARG A 97 -5.95 0.18 7.52
CA ARG A 97 -6.91 -0.93 7.62
C ARG A 97 -7.66 -0.91 8.95
N LYS A 98 -6.97 -0.66 10.08
CA LYS A 98 -7.61 -0.54 11.39
C LYS A 98 -8.58 0.65 11.44
N GLU A 99 -8.21 1.79 10.90
CA GLU A 99 -9.02 3.01 10.94
C GLU A 99 -10.23 2.95 10.00
N ILE A 100 -10.03 2.45 8.78
CA ILE A 100 -11.04 2.47 7.72
C ILE A 100 -12.00 1.27 7.83
N ILE A 101 -11.48 0.07 8.11
CA ILE A 101 -12.28 -1.16 8.20
C ILE A 101 -12.50 -1.58 9.66
N GLY A 102 -11.50 -1.38 10.51
CA GLY A 102 -11.45 -1.92 11.87
C GLY A 102 -12.25 -1.16 12.92
N THR A 103 -13.10 -0.21 12.56
CA THR A 103 -14.05 0.37 13.53
C THR A 103 -15.35 -0.44 13.55
N SER A 104 -15.35 -1.58 14.23
CA SER A 104 -16.44 -1.83 15.18
C SER A 104 -15.94 -1.28 16.50
N VAL A 105 -16.42 -0.09 16.88
CA VAL A 105 -16.38 0.33 18.29
C VAL A 105 -17.33 -0.62 19.01
N SER A 106 -16.84 -1.79 19.42
CA SER A 106 -17.46 -2.50 20.55
C SER A 106 -16.85 -1.88 21.80
N VAL A 107 -17.39 -0.73 22.19
CA VAL A 107 -17.34 -0.30 23.58
C VAL A 107 -18.46 -1.10 24.24
N LEU A 108 -18.07 -2.18 24.92
CA LEU A 108 -18.84 -2.66 26.06
C LEU A 108 -18.55 -1.73 27.23
#